data_AF-A0A0S8E862-F1
#
_entry.id   AF-A0A0S8E862-F1
#
_cell.length_a   1.000
_cell.length_b   1.000
_cell.length_c   1.000
_cell.angle_alpha   90.00
_cell.angle_beta   90.00
_cell.angle_gamma   90.00
#
_symmetry.space_group_name_H-M   'P 1'
#
loop_
_entity.id
_entity.type
_entity.pdbx_description
1 polymer ?
#
loop_
_entity_poly.entity_id
_entity_poly.type
_entity_poly.pdbx_seq_one_letter_code
_entity_poly.pdbx_strand_id
1 'polypeptide(L)' 'MGTLNNIFSLVFGINLIVVGLVALIVGIVSLTKRDKSFKKLTSIVYIIAGAAAVYFGIVLSRSSFSM' A
#
# COMPACT_ATOMS: atom_id res chain seq x y z
N MET A 1 -13.73 11.50 22.05
CA MET A 1 -12.62 11.69 21.08
C MET A 1 -11.94 10.39 20.66
N GLY A 2 -11.79 9.37 21.53
CA GLY A 2 -11.14 8.10 21.16
C GLY A 2 -11.80 7.33 20.00
N THR A 3 -13.12 7.17 20.00
CA THR A 3 -13.84 6.40 18.97
C THR A 3 -13.76 7.02 17.58
N LEU A 4 -13.81 8.35 17.48
CA LEU A 4 -13.64 9.10 16.23
C LEU A 4 -12.23 8.92 15.66
N ASN A 5 -11.20 8.98 16.51
CA ASN A 5 -9.81 8.76 16.09
C ASN A 5 -9.58 7.31 15.60
N ASN A 6 -10.21 6.32 16.21
CA ASN A 6 -10.12 4.92 15.79
C ASN A 6 -10.79 4.70 14.42
N ILE A 7 -11.96 5.30 14.18
CA ILE A 7 -12.63 5.22 12.88
C ILE A 7 -11.80 5.90 11.79
N PHE A 8 -11.25 7.09 12.07
CA PHE A 8 -10.37 7.79 11.12
C PHE A 8 -9.10 6.98 10.80
N SER A 9 -8.45 6.41 11.82
CA SER A 9 -7.26 5.58 11.66
C SER A 9 -7.55 4.29 10.88
N LEU A 10 -8.70 3.66 11.13
CA LEU A 10 -9.16 2.49 10.38
C LEU A 10 -9.41 2.82 8.90
N VAL A 11 -10.15 3.91 8.63
CA VAL A 11 -10.45 4.36 7.26
C VAL A 11 -9.14 4.69 6.53
N PHE A 12 -8.21 5.40 7.18
CA PHE A 12 -6.92 5.73 6.58
C PHE A 12 -6.09 4.46 6.32
N GLY A 13 -6.06 3.51 7.27
CA GLY A 13 -5.37 2.23 7.10
C GLY A 13 -5.89 1.41 5.92
N ILE A 14 -7.21 1.30 5.78
CA ILE A 14 -7.86 0.61 4.64
C ILE A 14 -7.52 1.31 3.33
N ASN A 15 -7.59 2.64 3.28
CA ASN A 15 -7.21 3.40 2.08
C ASN A 15 -5.74 3.16 1.70
N LEU A 16 -4.84 3.11 2.69
CA LEU A 16 -3.42 2.81 2.47
C LEU A 16 -3.22 1.40 1.87
N ILE A 17 -3.98 0.41 2.34
CA ILE A 17 -3.95 -0.96 1.81
C ILE A 17 -4.42 -0.98 0.35
N VAL A 18 -5.53 -0.31 0.04
CA VAL A 18 -6.07 -0.25 -1.33
C VAL A 18 -5.08 0.41 -2.27
N VAL A 19 -4.52 1.57 -1.91
CA VAL A 19 -3.51 2.27 -2.71
C VAL A 19 -2.24 1.42 -2.88
N GLY A 20 -1.79 0.76 -1.81
CA GLY A 20 -0.64 -0.14 -1.85
C GLY A 20 -0.83 -1.34 -2.78
N LEU A 21 -2.02 -1.94 -2.78
CA LEU A 21 -2.38 -3.03 -3.71
C LEU A 21 -2.38 -2.56 -5.16
N VAL A 22 -2.94 -1.37 -5.45
CA VAL A 22 -2.93 -0.79 -6.79
C VAL A 22 -1.49 -0.56 -7.27
N ALA A 23 -0.64 0.02 -6.42
CA ALA A 23 0.77 0.24 -6.73
C ALA A 23 1.53 -1.08 -7.00
N LEU A 24 1.22 -2.14 -6.24
CA LEU A 24 1.74 -3.50 -6.46
C LEU A 24 1.34 -4.06 -7.82
N ILE A 25 0.04 -3.98 -8.16
CA ILE A 25 -0.47 -4.47 -9.45
C ILE A 25 0.17 -3.71 -10.61
N VAL A 26 0.25 -2.38 -10.52
CA VAL A 26 0.88 -1.54 -11.56
C VAL A 26 2.37 -1.88 -11.71
N GLY A 27 3.07 -2.03 -10.60
CA GLY A 27 4.48 -2.44 -10.60
C GLY A 27 4.70 -3.79 -11.26
N ILE A 28 3.88 -4.80 -10.93
CA ILE A 28 3.94 -6.14 -11.53
C ILE A 28 3.63 -6.08 -13.04
N VAL A 29 2.53 -5.43 -13.43
CA VAL A 29 2.13 -5.29 -14.85
C VAL A 29 3.21 -4.57 -15.66
N SER A 30 3.82 -3.54 -15.09
CA SER A 30 4.92 -2.80 -15.72
C SER A 30 6.20 -3.64 -15.81
N LEU A 31 6.43 -4.58 -14.89
CA LEU A 31 7.54 -5.54 -14.96
C LEU A 31 7.35 -6.57 -16.09
N THR A 32 6.09 -6.97 -16.33
CA THR A 32 5.73 -7.94 -17.38
C THR A 32 5.84 -7.34 -18.79
N LYS A 33 5.61 -6.02 -18.95
CA LYS A 33 5.80 -5.29 -20.21
C LYS A 33 7.29 -4.92 -20.39
N ARG A 34 8.09 -5.89 -20.84
CA ARG A 34 9.58 -5.89 -20.92
C ARG A 34 10.22 -4.87 -21.90
N ASP A 35 9.84 -3.59 -21.90
CA ASP A 35 10.32 -2.71 -22.99
C ASP A 35 11.57 -1.87 -22.72
N LYS A 36 11.92 -1.48 -21.47
CA LYS A 36 13.14 -0.69 -21.21
C LYS A 36 13.71 -0.95 -19.81
N SER A 37 15.02 -1.09 -19.68
CA SER A 37 15.71 -1.36 -18.39
C SER A 37 15.36 -0.34 -17.29
N PHE A 38 15.16 0.93 -17.66
CA PHE A 38 14.67 1.97 -16.75
C PHE A 38 13.27 1.69 -16.18
N LYS A 39 12.34 1.16 -16.99
CA LYS A 39 11.00 0.78 -16.52
C LYS A 39 11.05 -0.36 -15.52
N LYS A 40 12.06 -1.24 -15.59
CA LYS A 40 12.24 -2.36 -14.66
C LYS A 40 12.59 -1.89 -13.25
N LEU A 41 13.48 -0.89 -13.14
CA LEU A 41 13.83 -0.29 -11.86
C LEU A 41 12.62 0.41 -11.23
N THR A 42 11.89 1.21 -12.02
CA THR A 42 10.67 1.90 -11.55
C THR A 42 9.60 0.91 -11.11
N SER A 43 9.38 -0.18 -11.86
CA SER A 43 8.44 -1.25 -11.49
C SER A 43 8.78 -1.91 -10.16
N ILE A 44 10.07 -2.21 -9.91
CA ILE A 44 10.52 -2.79 -8.64
C ILE A 44 10.28 -1.81 -7.48
N VAL A 45 10.57 -0.52 -7.68
CA VAL A 45 10.29 0.52 -6.67
C VAL A 45 8.79 0.60 -6.35
N TYR A 46 7.92 0.53 -7.37
CA TYR A 46 6.46 0.49 -7.17
C TYR A 46 6.00 -0.75 -6.40
N ILE A 47 6.60 -1.92 -6.66
CA ILE A 47 6.31 -3.16 -5.93
C ILE A 47 6.70 -3.02 -4.46
N ILE A 48 7.91 -2.52 -4.18
CA ILE A 48 8.39 -2.33 -2.80
C ILE A 48 7.56 -1.29 -2.05
N ALA A 49 7.28 -0.15 -2.70
CA ALA A 49 6.45 0.91 -2.12
C ALA A 49 5.02 0.44 -1.86
N GLY A 50 4.44 -0.33 -2.80
CA GLY A 50 3.11 -0.92 -2.64
C GLY A 50 3.06 -1.92 -1.49
N ALA A 51 4.05 -2.81 -1.38
CA ALA A 51 4.15 -3.77 -0.28
C ALA A 51 4.31 -3.07 1.09
N ALA A 52 5.15 -2.03 1.16
CA ALA A 52 5.30 -1.23 2.38
C ALA A 52 4.00 -0.51 2.75
N ALA A 53 3.29 0.09 1.79
CA ALA A 53 2.01 0.74 2.03
C ALA A 53 0.93 -0.23 2.55
N VAL A 54 0.87 -1.46 2.01
CA VAL A 54 -0.01 -2.50 2.53
C VAL A 54 0.35 -2.88 3.96
N TYR A 55 1.63 -3.08 4.25
CA TYR A 55 2.09 -3.41 5.61
C TYR A 55 1.73 -2.31 6.62
N PHE A 56 2.04 -1.05 6.32
CA PHE A 56 1.71 0.08 7.19
C PHE A 56 0.20 0.25 7.36
N GLY A 57 -0.59 0.05 6.30
CA GLY A 57 -2.04 0.10 6.38
C GLY A 57 -2.64 -0.98 7.28
N ILE A 58 -2.08 -2.21 7.24
CA ILE A 58 -2.48 -3.30 8.15
C ILE A 58 -2.14 -2.96 9.60
N VAL A 59 -0.92 -2.44 9.86
CA VAL A 59 -0.50 -2.03 11.21
C VAL A 59 -1.41 -0.94 11.76
N LEU A 60 -1.72 0.09 10.96
CA LEU A 60 -2.63 1.16 11.36
C LEU A 60 -4.05 0.65 11.65
N SER A 61 -4.56 -0.22 10.77
CA SER A 61 -5.88 -0.83 10.92
C SER A 61 -5.93 -1.68 12.19
N ARG A 62 -4.89 -2.48 12.47
CA ARG A 62 -4.78 -3.27 13.71
C ARG A 62 -4.71 -2.41 14.96
N SER A 63 -3.95 -1.30 14.95
CA SER A 63 -3.88 -0.41 16.12
C SER A 63 -5.26 0.14 16.50
N SER A 64 -6.13 0.32 15.51
CA SER A 64 -7.50 0.81 15.70
C SER A 64 -8.44 -0.25 16.27
N PHE A 65 -8.13 -1.54 16.08
CA PHE A 65 -8.88 -2.69 16.61
C PHE A 65 -8.34 -3.21 17.96
N SER A 66 -7.09 -2.91 18.30
CA SER A 66 -6.40 -3.42 19.50
C SER A 66 -6.52 -2.48 20.72
N MET A 67 -7.28 -1.38 20.60
CA MET A 67 -7.60 -0.45 21.70
C MET A 67 -8.99 -0.72 22.26
#